data_AF-A0A2M9P3V1-F1
#
_entry.id   AF-A0A2M9P3V1-F1
#
_cell.length_a   1.000
_cell.length_b   1.000
_cell.length_c   1.000
_cell.angle_alpha   90.00
_cell.angle_beta   90.00
_cell.angle_gamma   90.00
#
_symmetry.space_group_name_H-M   'P 1'
#
loop_
_entity.id
_entity.type
_entity.pdbx_description
1 polymer ?
#
loop_
_entity_poly.entity_id
_entity_poly.type
_entity_poly.pdbx_seq_one_letter_code
_entity_poly.pdbx_strand_id
1 'polypeptide(L)'
;GLTTGSITALVDRLEKFGYVRRQNDPNDRRRVIIVPEYEDKEEVYNTYLPLHNEMVKLVSSYTPEELELITTFLGKASSVLDEQIQQLSSNKQGPK
;
A
#
# COMPACT_ATOMS: atom_id res chain seq x y z
N GLY A 1 0.25 -7.22 -7.15
CA GLY A 1 -0.25 -6.08 -6.32
C GLY A 1 -1.72 -6.22 -5.88
N LEU A 2 -2.21 -5.36 -4.98
CA LEU A 2 -3.64 -5.28 -4.60
C LEU A 2 -4.50 -4.94 -5.84
N THR A 3 -5.65 -5.60 -6.02
CA THR A 3 -6.56 -5.28 -7.13
C THR A 3 -7.29 -3.96 -6.86
N THR A 4 -7.73 -3.28 -7.92
CA THR A 4 -8.56 -2.06 -7.80
C THR A 4 -9.78 -2.28 -6.91
N GLY A 5 -10.46 -3.44 -7.05
CA GLY A 5 -11.60 -3.79 -6.18
C GLY A 5 -11.21 -3.97 -4.72
N SER A 6 -10.04 -4.55 -4.44
CA SER A 6 -9.51 -4.69 -3.07
C SER A 6 -9.16 -3.34 -2.45
N ILE A 7 -8.63 -2.39 -3.24
CA ILE A 7 -8.32 -1.04 -2.78
C ILE A 7 -9.61 -0.27 -2.48
N THR A 8 -10.61 -0.32 -3.36
CA THR A 8 -11.91 0.32 -3.12
C THR A 8 -12.54 -0.19 -1.82
N ALA A 9 -12.59 -1.50 -1.62
CA ALA A 9 -13.13 -2.11 -0.40
C ALA A 9 -12.31 -1.77 0.86
N LEU A 10 -11.00 -1.53 0.74
CA LEU A 10 -10.18 -1.03 1.84
C LEU A 10 -10.54 0.41 2.19
N VAL A 11 -10.60 1.29 1.19
CA VAL A 11 -10.94 2.71 1.38
C VAL A 11 -12.35 2.86 1.93
N ASP A 12 -13.32 2.07 1.46
CA ASP A 12 -14.70 2.07 1.98
C ASP A 12 -14.73 1.74 3.49
N ARG A 13 -13.91 0.78 3.93
CA ARG A 13 -13.81 0.43 5.35
C ARG A 13 -13.16 1.56 6.15
N LEU A 14 -12.08 2.15 5.64
CA LEU A 14 -11.40 3.27 6.30
C LEU A 14 -12.32 4.49 6.44
N GLU A 15 -13.10 4.81 5.40
CA GLU A 15 -14.07 5.90 5.42
C GLU A 15 -15.23 5.61 6.39
N LYS A 16 -15.75 4.37 6.40
CA LYS A 16 -16.80 3.94 7.34
C LYS A 16 -16.39 4.12 8.80
N PHE A 17 -15.13 3.87 9.13
CA PHE A 17 -14.60 4.08 10.49
C PHE A 17 -14.07 5.51 10.71
N GLY A 18 -14.23 6.41 9.73
CA GLY A 18 -13.84 7.81 9.80
C GLY A 18 -12.33 8.05 9.79
N TYR A 19 -11.52 7.11 9.28
CA TYR A 19 -10.05 7.26 9.19
C TYR A 19 -9.62 8.04 7.96
N VAL A 20 -10.50 8.15 6.97
CA VAL A 20 -10.31 8.92 5.75
C VAL A 20 -11.64 9.54 5.32
N ARG A 21 -11.59 10.57 4.49
CA ARG A 21 -12.72 11.07 3.71
C ARG A 21 -12.34 11.18 2.23
N ARG A 22 -13.34 11.07 1.36
CA ARG A 22 -13.19 11.33 -0.07
C ARG A 22 -13.52 12.78 -0.41
N GLN A 23 -12.68 13.41 -1.21
CA GLN A 23 -12.98 14.70 -1.83
C GLN A 23 -12.78 14.61 -3.35
N ASN A 24 -13.61 15.32 -4.12
CA ASN A 24 -13.41 15.40 -5.56
C ASN A 24 -12.13 16.17 -5.87
N ASP A 25 -11.38 15.72 -6.89
CA ASP A 25 -10.27 16.50 -7.41
C ASP A 25 -10.83 17.76 -8.11
N PRO A 26 -10.40 18.97 -7.70
CA PRO A 26 -10.90 20.22 -8.29
C PRO A 26 -10.54 20.38 -9.77
N ASN A 27 -9.56 19.63 -10.28
CA ASN A 27 -9.05 19.72 -11.65
C ASN A 27 -9.51 18.57 -12.56
N ASP A 28 -9.92 17.42 -11.99
CA ASP A 28 -10.48 16.30 -12.76
C ASP A 28 -11.56 15.55 -11.99
N ARG A 29 -12.83 15.77 -12.36
CA ARG A 29 -14.01 15.11 -11.77
C ARG A 29 -14.01 13.56 -11.83
N ARG A 30 -13.10 12.93 -12.57
CA ARG A 30 -12.94 11.47 -12.60
C ARG A 30 -11.99 10.95 -11.50
N ARG A 31 -11.36 11.85 -10.75
CA ARG A 31 -10.42 11.53 -9.68
C ARG A 31 -11.02 11.89 -8.33
N VAL A 32 -10.72 11.05 -7.36
CA VAL A 32 -11.08 11.27 -5.95
C VAL A 32 -9.80 11.30 -5.16
N ILE A 33 -9.64 12.32 -4.33
CA ILE A 33 -8.54 12.46 -3.38
C ILE A 33 -9.00 11.84 -2.07
N ILE A 34 -8.19 10.93 -1.52
CA ILE A 34 -8.42 10.36 -0.19
C ILE A 34 -7.66 11.23 0.81
N VAL A 35 -8.40 11.91 1.67
CA VAL A 35 -7.85 12.76 2.73
C VAL A 35 -7.86 11.96 4.03
N PRO A 36 -6.72 11.80 4.72
CA PRO A 36 -6.71 11.13 6.00
C PRO A 36 -7.36 11.97 7.10
N GLU A 37 -8.08 11.31 8.00
CA GLU A 37 -8.79 11.88 9.16
C GLU A 37 -8.29 11.19 10.45
N TYR A 38 -6.98 10.98 10.56
CA TYR A 38 -6.35 10.29 11.70
C TYR A 38 -5.71 11.23 12.72
N GLU A 39 -5.65 12.54 12.46
CA GLU A 39 -5.04 13.52 13.38
C GLU A 39 -5.72 13.52 14.75
N ASP A 40 -7.04 13.29 14.79
CA ASP A 40 -7.81 13.18 16.04
C ASP A 40 -7.83 11.76 16.64
N LYS A 41 -7.07 10.80 16.07
CA LYS A 41 -7.13 9.38 16.42
C LYS A 41 -5.83 8.87 17.04
N GLU A 42 -5.45 9.52 18.15
CA GLU A 42 -4.27 9.17 18.95
C GLU A 42 -4.22 7.68 19.32
N GLU A 43 -5.35 7.00 19.52
CA GLU A 43 -5.41 5.57 19.87
C GLU A 43 -4.75 4.68 18.81
N VAL A 44 -4.98 4.95 17.53
CA VAL A 44 -4.37 4.17 16.44
C VAL A 44 -2.89 4.49 16.36
N TYR A 45 -2.52 5.77 16.44
CA TYR A 45 -1.12 6.16 16.46
C TYR A 45 -0.37 5.47 17.62
N ASN A 46 -0.89 5.54 18.84
CA ASN A 46 -0.30 4.94 20.04
C ASN A 46 -0.22 3.41 19.96
N THR A 47 -1.19 2.76 19.31
CA THR A 47 -1.16 1.30 19.11
C THR A 47 -0.07 0.88 18.11
N TYR A 48 0.11 1.64 17.02
CA TYR A 48 1.08 1.31 15.98
C TYR A 48 2.49 1.84 16.26
N LEU A 49 2.63 2.85 17.12
CA LEU A 49 3.91 3.51 17.42
C LEU A 49 4.99 2.54 17.94
N PRO A 50 4.71 1.58 18.86
CA PRO A 50 5.72 0.60 19.28
C PRO A 50 6.25 -0.24 18.12
N LEU A 51 5.37 -0.73 17.25
CA LEU A 51 5.76 -1.48 16.05
C LEU A 51 6.59 -0.62 15.10
N HIS A 52 6.16 0.62 14.86
CA HIS A 52 6.90 1.57 14.03
C HIS A 52 8.32 1.79 14.56
N ASN A 53 8.47 2.01 15.86
CA ASN A 53 9.76 2.24 16.49
C ASN A 53 10.69 1.03 16.37
N GLU A 54 10.18 -0.19 16.59
CA GLU A 54 10.99 -1.40 16.42
C GLU A 54 11.39 -1.63 14.96
N MET A 55 10.49 -1.34 14.01
CA MET A 55 10.82 -1.38 12.58
C MET A 55 11.90 -0.36 12.21
N VAL A 56 11.81 0.86 12.73
CA VAL A 56 12.83 1.90 12.51
C VAL A 56 14.18 1.47 13.08
N LYS A 57 14.22 0.87 14.28
CA LYS A 57 15.46 0.34 14.86
C LYS A 57 16.08 -0.76 14.01
N LEU A 58 15.27 -1.70 13.52
CA LEU A 58 15.72 -2.77 12.63
C LEU A 58 16.32 -2.17 11.35
N VAL A 59 15.61 -1.28 10.68
CA VAL A 59 16.10 -0.62 9.45
C VAL A 59 17.38 0.17 9.72
N SER A 60 17.48 0.82 10.87
CA SER A 60 18.66 1.60 11.28
C SER A 60 19.89 0.75 11.60
N SER A 61 19.74 -0.57 11.73
CA SER A 61 20.86 -1.50 11.95
C SER A 61 21.62 -1.83 10.66
N TYR A 62 21.08 -1.47 9.50
CA TYR A 62 21.68 -1.70 8.19
C TYR A 62 22.48 -0.49 7.71
N THR A 63 23.53 -0.73 6.94
CA THR A 63 24.25 0.34 6.23
C THR A 63 23.42 0.85 5.04
N PRO A 64 23.72 2.07 4.52
CA PRO A 64 23.07 2.57 3.32
C PRO A 64 23.16 1.62 2.12
N GLU A 65 24.30 0.95 1.94
CA GLU A 65 24.53 -0.02 0.86
C GLU A 65 23.69 -1.29 1.04
N GLU A 66 23.53 -1.75 2.28
CA GLU A 66 22.65 -2.90 2.60
C GLU A 66 21.18 -2.55 2.35
N LEU A 67 20.75 -1.34 2.72
CA LEU A 67 19.39 -0.86 2.45
C LEU A 67 19.13 -0.72 0.94
N GLU A 68 20.11 -0.26 0.18
CA GLU A 68 20.04 -0.20 -1.29
C GLU A 68 19.90 -1.61 -1.88
N LEU A 69 20.70 -2.57 -1.38
CA LEU A 69 20.64 -3.95 -1.81
C LEU A 69 19.27 -4.58 -1.50
N ILE A 70 18.77 -4.42 -0.28
CA ILE A 70 17.46 -4.94 0.16
C ILE A 70 16.34 -4.34 -0.70
N THR A 71 16.34 -3.02 -0.87
CA THR A 71 15.32 -2.33 -1.66
C THR A 71 15.35 -2.78 -3.13
N THR A 72 16.54 -2.91 -3.70
CA THR A 72 16.74 -3.40 -5.07
C THR A 72 16.26 -4.84 -5.23
N PHE A 73 16.58 -5.70 -4.27
CA PHE A 73 16.15 -7.09 -4.26
C PHE A 73 14.62 -7.21 -4.17
N LEU A 74 13.99 -6.52 -3.21
CA LEU A 74 12.53 -6.53 -3.04
C LEU A 74 11.82 -5.99 -4.27
N GLY A 75 12.35 -4.93 -4.89
CA GLY A 75 11.83 -4.40 -6.15
C GLY A 75 11.88 -5.43 -7.28
N LYS A 76 13.04 -6.04 -7.51
CA LYS A 76 13.22 -7.10 -8.52
C LYS A 76 12.31 -8.30 -8.27
N ALA A 77 12.22 -8.76 -7.01
CA ALA A 77 11.35 -9.86 -6.63
C ALA A 77 9.87 -9.54 -6.90
N SER A 78 9.43 -8.31 -6.57
CA SER A 78 8.06 -7.86 -6.87
C SER A 78 7.79 -7.87 -8.37
N SER A 79 8.70 -7.36 -9.20
CA SER A 79 8.55 -7.37 -10.66
C SER A 79 8.43 -8.79 -11.21
N VAL A 80 9.29 -9.71 -10.76
CA VAL A 80 9.21 -11.12 -11.15
C VAL A 80 7.85 -11.72 -10.79
N LEU A 81 7.36 -11.49 -9.56
CA LEU A 81 6.07 -12.02 -9.13
C LEU A 81 4.92 -11.44 -9.93
N ASP A 82 4.90 -10.13 -10.20
CA ASP A 82 3.85 -9.49 -10.99
C ASP A 82 3.85 -10.01 -12.44
N GLU A 83 5.02 -10.20 -13.07
CA GLU A 83 5.15 -10.81 -14.39
C GLU A 83 4.58 -12.23 -14.42
N GLN A 84 4.91 -13.06 -13.43
CA GLN A 84 4.38 -14.43 -13.35
C GLN A 84 2.87 -14.47 -13.14
N ILE A 85 2.33 -13.57 -12.31
CA ILE A 85 0.87 -13.43 -12.13
C ILE A 85 0.20 -13.04 -13.45
N GLN A 86 0.78 -12.12 -14.21
CA GLN A 86 0.26 -11.72 -15.53
C GLN A 86 0.27 -12.88 -16.52
N GLN A 87 1.37 -13.64 -16.61
CA GLN A 87 1.47 -14.82 -17.48
C GLN A 87 0.42 -15.88 -17.12
N LEU A 88 0.27 -16.22 -15.84
CA LEU A 88 -0.71 -17.21 -15.37
C LEU A 88 -2.15 -16.75 -15.61
N SER A 89 -2.44 -15.46 -15.45
CA SER A 89 -3.78 -14.90 -15.71
C SER A 89 -4.13 -14.87 -17.20
N SER A 90 -3.13 -14.68 -18.06
CA SER A 90 -3.27 -14.69 -19.53
C SER A 90 -3.43 -16.12 -20.07
N ASN A 91 -2.73 -17.10 -19.49
CA ASN A 91 -2.81 -18.50 -19.91
C ASN A 91 -4.14 -19.19 -19.53
N LYS A 92 -4.88 -18.65 -18.55
CA LYS A 92 -6.25 -19.10 -18.22
C LYS A 92 -7.32 -18.64 -19.22
N GLN A 93 -6.98 -17.86 -20.24
CA GLN A 93 -7.90 -17.40 -21.30
C GLN A 93 -7.66 -18.07 -22.68
N GLY A 94 -7.02 -19.26 -22.73
CA GLY A 94 -6.89 -20.07 -23.96
C GLY A 94 -8.22 -20.66 -24.46
N PRO A 95 -8.37 -20.93 -25.78
CA PRO A 95 -9.61 -20.74 -26.53
C PRO A 95 -10.73 -21.73 -26.17
N LYS A 96 -11.97 -21.24 -26.27
CA LYS A 96 -13.19 -22.06 -26.36
C LYS A 96 -13.17 -22.96 -27.59
#